data_AF-A0A2D4L757-F1
#
_entry.id   AF-A0A2D4L757-F1
#
_cell.length_a   1.000
_cell.length_b   1.000
_cell.length_c   1.000
_cell.angle_alpha   90.00
_cell.angle_beta   90.00
_cell.angle_gamma   90.00
#
_symmetry.space_group_name_H-M   'P 1'
#
loop_
_entity.id
_entity.type
_entity.pdbx_description
1 polymer ?
#
loop_
_entity_poly.entity_id
_entity_poly.type
_entity_poly.pdbx_seq_one_letter_code
_entity_poly.pdbx_strand_id
1 'polypeptide(L)'
;KGEILRQELPQRNIFTLEDTDPDMAFCKSVREKGIFLHISNRDDFGRLISSTRYNISHLHPELWQISENPLDWQEKYIHENYSRVLEGEFFEQPCPDVYWFPVFTDQMCDDLVEEAEHFGQWSGG
;
A
#
# COMPACT_ATOMS: atom_id res chain seq x y z
N LYS A 1 -5.60 13.78 23.54
CA LYS A 1 -6.71 13.62 22.56
C LYS A 1 -7.15 12.16 22.60
N GLY A 2 -8.37 11.87 23.06
CA GLY A 2 -8.86 10.52 23.36
C GLY A 2 -9.64 10.41 24.68
N GLU A 3 -9.87 11.53 25.38
CA GLU A 3 -10.57 11.57 26.66
C GLU A 3 -12.03 11.09 26.54
N ILE A 4 -12.72 11.42 25.45
CA ILE A 4 -14.10 10.96 25.18
C ILE A 4 -14.18 9.42 25.17
N LEU A 5 -13.25 8.74 24.48
CA LEU A 5 -13.21 7.27 24.45
C LEU A 5 -12.91 6.67 25.84
N ARG A 6 -12.16 7.36 26.70
CA ARG A 6 -11.78 6.85 28.03
C ARG A 6 -12.83 7.16 29.11
N GLN A 7 -13.63 8.21 28.92
CA GLN A 7 -14.66 8.66 29.88
C GLN A 7 -16.05 8.11 29.54
N GLU A 8 -16.47 8.16 28.28
CA GLU A 8 -17.83 7.77 27.83
C GLU A 8 -17.94 6.29 27.42
N LEU A 9 -16.79 5.68 27.15
CA LEU A 9 -16.67 4.31 26.65
C LEU A 9 -15.74 3.43 27.53
N PRO A 10 -15.93 3.37 28.87
CA PRO A 10 -15.04 2.61 29.76
C PRO A 10 -15.24 1.08 29.69
N GLN A 11 -16.32 0.61 29.05
CA GLN A 11 -16.64 -0.81 28.99
C GLN A 11 -15.77 -1.52 27.96
N ARG A 12 -15.13 -2.64 28.36
CA ARG A 12 -14.28 -3.46 27.47
C ARG A 12 -15.03 -4.10 26.29
N ASN A 13 -16.36 -4.15 26.34
CA ASN A 13 -17.23 -4.95 25.48
C ASN A 13 -17.75 -4.18 24.23
N ILE A 14 -17.14 -3.06 23.86
CA ILE A 14 -17.65 -2.18 22.78
C ILE A 14 -17.45 -2.79 21.39
N PHE A 15 -16.47 -3.68 21.22
CA PHE A 15 -16.16 -4.34 19.95
C PHE A 15 -16.81 -5.71 19.82
N THR A 16 -17.63 -6.13 20.79
CA THR A 16 -18.12 -7.50 20.91
C THR A 16 -19.63 -7.48 21.05
N LEU A 17 -20.30 -8.00 20.04
CA LEU A 17 -21.74 -8.22 19.98
C LEU A 17 -21.99 -9.55 19.29
N GLU A 18 -22.97 -10.32 19.76
CA GLU A 18 -23.31 -11.61 19.15
C GLU A 18 -23.66 -11.44 17.66
N ASP A 19 -23.16 -12.38 16.84
CA ASP A 19 -23.40 -12.48 15.40
C ASP A 19 -23.12 -11.21 14.57
N THR A 20 -22.21 -10.34 15.05
CA THR A 20 -21.85 -9.08 14.39
C THR A 20 -20.33 -8.96 14.28
N ASP A 21 -19.80 -8.46 13.15
CA ASP A 21 -18.37 -8.20 13.05
C ASP A 21 -17.93 -7.05 14.00
N PRO A 22 -16.66 -7.03 14.43
CA PRO A 22 -16.18 -6.06 15.42
C PRO A 22 -16.35 -4.59 15.04
N ASP A 23 -16.24 -4.25 13.76
CA ASP A 23 -16.34 -2.86 13.28
C ASP A 23 -17.80 -2.40 13.30
N MET A 24 -18.72 -3.27 12.87
CA MET A 24 -20.15 -3.04 13.01
C MET A 24 -20.60 -2.99 14.48
N ALA A 25 -20.07 -3.88 15.33
CA ALA A 25 -20.34 -3.91 16.77
C ALA A 25 -19.93 -2.60 17.43
N PHE A 26 -18.70 -2.12 17.15
CA PHE A 26 -18.22 -0.82 17.59
C PHE A 26 -19.16 0.31 17.17
N CYS A 27 -19.49 0.38 15.88
CA CYS A 27 -20.35 1.43 15.36
C CYS A 27 -21.73 1.42 16.02
N LYS A 28 -22.28 0.24 16.29
CA LYS A 28 -23.58 0.09 16.97
C LYS A 28 -23.51 0.53 18.43
N SER A 29 -22.54 0.05 19.20
CA SER A 29 -22.38 0.40 20.62
C SER A 29 -22.16 1.90 20.84
N VAL A 30 -21.45 2.58 19.93
CA VAL A 30 -21.26 4.04 20.00
C VAL A 30 -22.56 4.79 19.69
N ARG A 31 -23.32 4.35 18.68
CA ARG A 31 -24.62 4.95 18.32
C ARG A 31 -25.68 4.78 19.41
N GLU A 32 -25.73 3.63 20.08
CA GLU A 32 -26.69 3.36 21.17
C GLU A 32 -26.49 4.29 22.38
N LYS A 33 -25.28 4.84 22.53
CA LYS A 33 -24.95 5.85 23.55
C LYS A 33 -25.23 7.29 23.10
N GLY A 34 -25.79 7.50 21.90
CA GLY A 34 -26.07 8.83 21.37
C GLY A 34 -24.82 9.61 20.93
N ILE A 35 -23.68 8.94 20.76
CA ILE A 35 -22.42 9.58 20.35
C ILE A 35 -22.34 9.58 18.83
N PHE A 36 -22.06 10.74 18.24
CA PHE A 36 -21.90 10.87 16.79
C PHE A 36 -20.52 10.42 16.30
N LEU A 37 -20.53 9.57 15.27
CA LEU A 37 -19.35 9.15 14.51
C LEU A 37 -19.12 10.14 13.35
N HIS A 38 -18.18 11.07 13.52
CA HIS A 38 -17.88 12.09 12.53
C HIS A 38 -16.82 11.59 11.53
N ILE A 39 -17.05 11.86 10.25
CA ILE A 39 -16.08 11.62 9.17
C ILE A 39 -15.82 12.97 8.49
N SER A 40 -14.55 13.30 8.28
CA SER A 40 -14.13 14.51 7.56
C SER A 40 -13.54 14.11 6.22
N ASN A 41 -14.04 14.72 5.15
CA ASN A 41 -13.48 14.66 3.80
C ASN A 41 -13.04 16.07 3.33
N ARG A 42 -12.74 16.97 4.28
CA ARG A 42 -12.39 18.37 4.00
C ARG A 42 -10.96 18.55 3.47
N ASP A 43 -10.10 17.59 3.76
CA ASP A 43 -8.70 17.55 3.37
C ASP A 43 -8.40 16.18 2.74
N ASP A 44 -7.28 16.09 2.04
CA ASP A 44 -6.76 14.81 1.58
C ASP A 44 -6.02 14.11 2.73
N PHE A 45 -6.55 12.95 3.14
CA PHE A 45 -5.98 12.12 4.21
C PHE A 45 -5.26 10.89 3.68
N GLY A 46 -5.41 10.55 2.39
CA GLY A 46 -4.82 9.35 1.78
C GLY A 46 -5.85 8.40 1.17
N ARG A 47 -5.44 7.13 1.05
CA ARG A 47 -6.13 6.09 0.26
C ARG A 47 -6.26 4.78 1.03
N LEU A 48 -7.18 3.92 0.59
CA LEU A 48 -7.32 2.55 1.09
C LEU A 48 -6.64 1.59 0.12
N ILE A 49 -5.90 0.63 0.67
CA ILE A 49 -5.21 -0.42 -0.10
C ILE A 49 -6.17 -1.60 -0.31
N SER A 50 -6.21 -2.15 -1.51
CA SER A 50 -6.91 -3.39 -1.85
C SER A 50 -6.15 -4.59 -1.27
N SER A 51 -6.78 -5.31 -0.35
CA SER A 51 -6.26 -6.57 0.22
C SER A 51 -6.98 -7.82 -0.31
N THR A 52 -7.93 -7.67 -1.23
CA THR A 52 -8.86 -8.75 -1.65
C THR A 52 -8.15 -9.90 -2.35
N ARG A 53 -7.08 -9.63 -3.12
CA ARG A 53 -6.33 -10.63 -3.90
C ARG A 53 -4.83 -10.59 -3.59
N TYR A 54 -4.49 -10.44 -2.31
CA TYR A 54 -3.09 -10.41 -1.89
C TYR A 54 -2.49 -11.83 -1.82
N ASN A 55 -1.64 -12.20 -2.78
CA ASN A 55 -1.00 -13.52 -2.82
C ASN A 55 0.31 -13.55 -2.03
N ILE A 56 0.28 -14.13 -0.84
CA ILE A 56 1.44 -14.26 0.06
C ILE A 56 2.38 -15.43 -0.26
N SER A 57 2.21 -16.10 -1.40
CA SER A 57 3.00 -17.29 -1.75
C SER A 57 4.35 -16.96 -2.39
N HIS A 58 4.54 -15.71 -2.81
CA HIS A 58 5.80 -15.19 -3.33
C HIS A 58 6.72 -14.76 -2.18
N LEU A 59 8.04 -14.70 -2.42
CA LEU A 59 9.02 -14.18 -1.46
C LEU A 59 8.80 -12.68 -1.22
N HIS A 60 8.50 -11.92 -2.28
CA HIS A 60 8.14 -10.50 -2.26
C HIS A 60 6.75 -10.29 -2.93
N PRO A 61 5.64 -10.56 -2.22
CA PRO A 61 4.28 -10.43 -2.76
C PRO A 61 3.93 -9.07 -3.37
N GLU A 62 4.55 -8.01 -2.86
CA GLU A 62 4.35 -6.63 -3.29
C GLU A 62 4.76 -6.42 -4.75
N LEU A 63 5.72 -7.18 -5.29
CA LEU A 63 6.09 -7.11 -6.70
C LEU A 63 4.88 -7.37 -7.63
N TRP A 64 3.94 -8.22 -7.21
CA TRP A 64 2.72 -8.56 -7.95
C TRP A 64 1.53 -7.62 -7.69
N GLN A 65 1.70 -6.55 -6.93
CA GLN A 65 0.62 -5.62 -6.59
C GLN A 65 0.39 -4.49 -7.61
N ILE A 66 1.14 -4.44 -8.70
CA ILE A 66 1.06 -3.37 -9.72
C ILE A 66 -0.37 -3.13 -10.24
N SER A 67 -1.19 -4.17 -10.35
CA SER A 67 -2.57 -4.06 -10.85
C SER A 67 -3.59 -3.68 -9.78
N GLU A 68 -3.40 -4.11 -8.54
CA GLU A 68 -4.36 -3.92 -7.44
C GLU A 68 -4.13 -2.61 -6.69
N ASN A 69 -2.85 -2.23 -6.52
CA ASN A 69 -2.44 -1.06 -5.75
C ASN A 69 -1.35 -0.28 -6.52
N PRO A 70 -1.67 0.26 -7.72
CA PRO A 70 -0.67 0.86 -8.62
C PRO A 70 0.06 2.06 -8.02
N LEU A 71 -0.62 2.88 -7.21
CA LEU A 71 -0.01 4.07 -6.61
C LEU A 71 1.03 3.71 -5.56
N ASP A 72 0.68 2.80 -4.66
CA ASP A 72 1.59 2.27 -3.63
C ASP A 72 2.76 1.50 -4.25
N TRP A 73 2.48 0.73 -5.30
CA TRP A 73 3.50 0.01 -6.07
C TRP A 73 4.47 0.97 -6.76
N GLN A 74 3.96 2.02 -7.41
CA GLN A 74 4.78 3.04 -8.06
C GLN A 74 5.66 3.76 -7.04
N GLU A 75 5.08 4.17 -5.90
CA GLU A 75 5.82 4.87 -4.84
C GLU A 75 6.95 4.00 -4.25
N LYS A 76 6.75 2.68 -4.17
CA LYS A 76 7.77 1.74 -3.67
C LYS A 76 8.85 1.40 -4.70
N TYR A 77 8.46 1.17 -5.96
CA TYR A 77 9.30 0.47 -6.93
C TYR A 77 9.73 1.29 -8.14
N ILE A 78 9.03 2.39 -8.46
CA ILE A 78 9.43 3.28 -9.56
C ILE A 78 10.33 4.37 -9.00
N HIS A 79 11.41 4.64 -9.73
CA HIS A 79 12.37 5.65 -9.35
C HIS A 79 11.71 7.05 -9.28
N GLU A 80 12.01 7.82 -8.24
CA GLU A 80 11.42 9.15 -7.98
C GLU A 80 11.53 10.11 -9.19
N ASN A 81 12.67 10.07 -9.89
CA ASN A 81 12.92 10.90 -11.07
C ASN A 81 12.34 10.33 -12.38
N TYR A 82 11.70 9.16 -12.38
CA TYR A 82 11.14 8.55 -13.60
C TYR A 82 10.09 9.45 -14.27
N SER A 83 9.21 10.11 -13.51
CA SER A 83 8.20 11.02 -14.07
C SER A 83 8.82 12.18 -14.86
N ARG A 84 10.00 12.65 -14.46
CA ARG A 84 10.73 13.74 -15.13
C ARG A 84 11.34 13.32 -16.47
N VAL A 85 11.57 12.01 -16.65
CA VAL A 85 12.00 11.45 -17.94
C VAL A 85 10.91 11.66 -18.99
N LEU A 86 9.64 11.45 -18.61
CA LEU A 86 8.47 11.57 -19.49
C LEU A 86 8.20 13.03 -19.88
N GLU A 87 8.63 13.98 -19.05
CA GLU A 87 8.57 15.42 -19.33
C GLU A 87 9.66 15.87 -20.32
N GLY A 88 10.58 14.97 -20.70
CA GLY A 88 11.62 15.20 -21.71
C GLY A 88 12.90 15.83 -21.16
N GLU A 89 13.02 15.99 -19.85
CA GLU A 89 14.10 16.76 -19.22
C GLU A 89 15.20 15.88 -18.60
N PHE A 90 15.02 14.56 -18.54
CA PHE A 90 15.85 13.69 -17.68
C PHE A 90 16.25 12.36 -18.34
N PHE A 91 17.11 12.40 -19.37
CA PHE A 91 17.75 11.20 -19.92
C PHE A 91 19.11 11.52 -20.54
N GLU A 92 19.95 10.49 -20.67
CA GLU A 92 21.24 10.52 -21.35
C GLU A 92 21.19 9.66 -22.62
N GLN A 93 22.05 9.98 -23.59
CA GLN A 93 22.20 9.19 -24.82
C GLN A 93 23.68 8.79 -24.99
N PRO A 94 24.14 7.70 -24.34
CA PRO A 94 25.55 7.28 -24.41
C PRO A 94 26.01 6.91 -25.83
N CYS A 95 25.09 6.44 -26.68
CA CYS A 95 25.34 6.09 -28.08
C CYS A 95 24.15 6.51 -28.95
N PRO A 96 24.32 6.69 -30.28
CA PRO A 96 23.22 6.98 -31.18
C PRO A 96 22.06 6.00 -30.99
N ASP A 97 20.86 6.53 -30.79
CA ASP A 97 19.61 5.79 -30.57
C ASP A 97 19.58 4.87 -29.31
N VAL A 98 20.48 5.09 -28.34
CA VAL A 98 20.48 4.39 -27.05
C VAL A 98 20.16 5.37 -25.93
N TYR A 99 18.99 5.24 -25.31
CA TYR A 99 18.52 6.13 -24.24
C TYR A 99 18.78 5.50 -22.86
N TRP A 100 19.22 6.32 -21.91
CA TRP A 100 19.51 5.91 -20.55
C TRP A 100 18.84 6.84 -19.55
N PHE A 101 18.00 6.28 -18.68
CA PHE A 101 17.25 7.02 -17.67
C PHE A 101 16.93 6.08 -16.49
N PRO A 102 16.68 6.62 -15.29
CA PRO A 102 16.32 5.81 -14.15
C PRO A 102 14.88 5.28 -14.27
N VAL A 103 14.65 4.03 -13.88
CA VAL A 103 13.34 3.37 -13.99
C VAL A 103 12.85 2.87 -12.64
N PHE A 104 13.67 2.07 -11.96
CA PHE A 104 13.30 1.37 -10.74
C PHE A 104 14.09 1.90 -9.53
N THR A 105 13.53 1.74 -8.33
CA THR A 105 14.24 1.97 -7.07
C THR A 105 15.21 0.82 -6.77
N ASP A 106 16.18 1.04 -5.89
CA ASP A 106 17.08 -0.02 -5.42
C ASP A 106 16.29 -1.19 -4.79
N GLN A 107 15.21 -0.89 -4.07
CA GLN A 107 14.34 -1.92 -3.48
C GLN A 107 13.70 -2.83 -4.54
N MET A 108 13.28 -2.29 -5.68
CA MET A 108 12.75 -3.10 -6.78
C MET A 108 13.83 -4.03 -7.34
N CYS A 109 15.05 -3.52 -7.49
CA CYS A 109 16.18 -4.30 -7.98
C CYS A 109 16.52 -5.44 -7.02
N ASP A 110 16.59 -5.15 -5.72
CA ASP A 110 16.90 -6.15 -4.68
C ASP A 110 15.80 -7.23 -4.63
N ASP A 111 14.52 -6.83 -4.51
CA ASP A 111 13.39 -7.77 -4.44
C ASP A 111 13.32 -8.67 -5.69
N LEU A 112 13.60 -8.12 -6.88
CA LEU A 112 13.58 -8.86 -8.13
C LEU A 112 14.73 -9.87 -8.24
N VAL A 113 15.93 -9.49 -7.79
CA VAL A 113 17.08 -10.40 -7.73
C VAL A 113 16.81 -11.53 -6.74
N GLU A 114 16.27 -11.21 -5.56
CA GLU A 114 15.93 -12.21 -4.55
C GLU A 114 14.88 -13.20 -5.05
N GLU A 115 13.82 -12.76 -5.74
CA GLU A 115 12.85 -13.65 -6.39
C GLU A 115 13.47 -14.55 -7.47
N ALA A 116 14.35 -13.98 -8.32
CA ALA A 116 14.98 -14.74 -9.39
C ALA A 116 15.91 -15.84 -8.83
N GLU A 117 16.71 -15.51 -7.80
CA GLU A 117 17.56 -16.48 -7.12
C GLU A 117 16.74 -17.50 -6.32
N HIS A 118 15.61 -17.09 -5.74
CA HIS A 118 14.68 -18.01 -5.07
C HIS A 118 14.12 -19.07 -6.03
N PHE A 119 13.84 -18.70 -7.28
CA PHE A 119 13.43 -19.66 -8.31
C PHE A 119 14.59 -20.59 -8.73
N GLY A 120 15.81 -20.05 -8.86
CA GLY A 120 17.07 -20.81 -8.97
C GLY A 120 17.27 -21.61 -10.26
N GLN A 121 16.35 -21.54 -11.22
CA GLN A 121 16.46 -22.24 -12.52
C GLN A 121 17.04 -21.32 -13.60
N TRP A 122 18.28 -20.90 -13.38
CA TRP A 122 19.02 -20.12 -14.37
C TRP A 122 19.29 -20.94 -15.64
N SER A 123 19.31 -20.25 -16.79
CA SER A 123 19.60 -20.90 -18.07
C SER A 123 21.04 -21.41 -18.12
N GLY A 124 21.23 -22.62 -18.66
CA GLY A 124 22.55 -23.21 -18.93
C GLY A 124 23.12 -22.80 -20.29
N GLY A 125 24.30 -23.34 -20.62
CA GLY A 125 24.97 -23.18 -21.92
C GLY A 125 24.77 -24.36 -22.87
#